data_AF-A0A2V8WKS6-F1
#
_entry.id   AF-A0A2V8WKS6-F1
#
_cell.length_a   1.000
_cell.length_b   1.000
_cell.length_c   1.000
_cell.angle_alpha   90.00
_cell.angle_beta   90.00
_cell.angle_gamma   90.00
#
_symmetry.space_group_name_H-M   'P 1'
#
loop_
_entity.id
_entity.type
_entity.pdbx_description
1 polymer ?
#
loop_
_entity_poly.entity_id
_entity_poly.type
_entity_poly.pdbx_seq_one_letter_code
_entity_poly.pdbx_strand_id
1 'polypeptide(L)'
;MATRTSSIRNDYRCSIELNQAGKYCVRVQVHYPRHAWKLSVFFLAASFDRAMKKLEEGLDFLQRQEEKLWFWGVDRAEDMGFSAEFLKEAGLKLDRRTEFPRKSTSVSLAPERQVPAFVLGPMRRGLAESVEVARSVTAGD
;
A
#
# COMPACT_ATOMS: atom_id res chain seq x y z
N MET A 1 -28.29 5.70 -24.87
CA MET A 1 -27.83 4.65 -23.92
C MET A 1 -26.70 5.24 -23.09
N ALA A 2 -26.91 5.44 -21.79
CA ALA A 2 -25.83 5.87 -20.91
C ALA A 2 -24.85 4.70 -20.75
N THR A 3 -23.71 4.79 -21.43
CA THR A 3 -22.59 3.88 -21.20
C THR A 3 -22.24 4.01 -19.72
N ARG A 4 -22.57 2.99 -18.91
CA ARG A 4 -22.06 2.90 -17.55
C ARG A 4 -20.56 2.75 -17.70
N THR A 5 -19.83 3.86 -17.65
CA THR A 5 -18.40 3.85 -17.42
C THR A 5 -18.23 3.13 -16.11
N SER A 6 -17.85 1.85 -16.14
CA SER A 6 -17.42 1.19 -14.92
C SER A 6 -16.30 2.08 -14.39
N SER A 7 -16.50 2.66 -13.21
CA SER A 7 -15.46 3.44 -12.59
C SER A 7 -14.33 2.46 -12.27
N ILE A 8 -13.37 2.33 -13.17
CA ILE A 8 -12.11 1.62 -12.92
C ILE A 8 -11.57 2.24 -11.63
N ARG A 9 -11.31 1.43 -10.61
CA ARG A 9 -10.81 1.89 -9.29
C ARG A 9 -9.59 1.07 -8.91
N ASN A 10 -8.55 1.75 -8.48
CA ASN A 10 -7.37 1.13 -7.92
C ASN A 10 -7.69 0.63 -6.52
N ASP A 11 -7.41 -0.64 -6.26
CA ASP A 11 -7.67 -1.27 -4.96
C ASP A 11 -6.37 -1.41 -4.19
N TYR A 12 -6.31 -0.81 -3.01
CA TYR A 12 -5.17 -0.86 -2.11
C TYR A 12 -5.52 -1.68 -0.90
N ARG A 13 -4.75 -2.74 -0.65
CA ARG A 13 -4.81 -3.57 0.54
C ARG A 13 -3.61 -3.25 1.40
N CYS A 14 -3.84 -2.80 2.63
CA CYS A 14 -2.81 -2.36 3.56
C CYS A 14 -2.80 -3.25 4.80
N SER A 15 -1.62 -3.65 5.27
CA SER A 15 -1.43 -4.35 6.53
C SER A 15 -0.34 -3.68 7.34
N ILE A 16 -0.41 -3.80 8.66
CA ILE A 16 0.60 -3.29 9.58
C ILE A 16 0.87 -4.33 10.67
N GLU A 17 2.15 -4.57 10.94
CA GLU A 17 2.60 -5.50 11.99
C GLU A 17 3.86 -4.94 12.65
N LEU A 18 4.06 -5.21 13.93
CA LEU A 18 5.36 -4.95 14.58
C LEU A 18 6.33 -6.06 14.21
N ASN A 19 7.52 -5.68 13.75
CA ASN A 19 8.59 -6.65 13.53
C ASN A 19 9.36 -6.93 14.82
N GLN A 20 10.26 -7.92 14.78
CA GLN A 20 11.10 -8.31 15.93
C GLN A 20 11.97 -7.17 16.48
N ALA A 21 12.26 -6.15 15.67
CA ALA A 21 13.02 -4.97 16.07
C ALA A 21 12.13 -3.82 16.60
N GLY A 22 10.85 -4.07 16.85
CA GLY A 22 9.89 -3.08 17.36
C GLY A 22 9.48 -2.01 16.35
N LYS A 23 9.81 -2.18 15.06
CA LYS A 23 9.39 -1.26 13.99
C LYS A 23 8.08 -1.71 13.37
N TYR A 24 7.22 -0.75 13.04
CA TYR A 24 6.01 -1.00 12.27
C TYR A 24 6.39 -1.34 10.83
N CYS A 25 6.10 -2.56 10.41
CA CYS A 25 6.20 -3.03 9.04
C CYS A 25 4.84 -2.84 8.37
N VAL A 26 4.77 -1.88 7.46
CA VAL A 26 3.56 -1.63 6.66
C VAL A 26 3.75 -2.26 5.30
N ARG A 27 2.79 -3.07 4.86
CA ARG A 27 2.76 -3.67 3.52
C ARG A 27 1.54 -3.15 2.78
N VAL A 28 1.72 -2.84 1.50
CA VAL A 28 0.67 -2.37 0.62
C VAL A 28 0.69 -3.22 -0.63
N GLN A 29 -0.44 -3.80 -0.98
CA GLN A 29 -0.66 -4.41 -2.28
C GLN A 29 -1.69 -3.58 -3.04
N VAL A 30 -1.30 -3.08 -4.20
CA VAL A 30 -2.18 -2.35 -5.09
C VAL A 30 -2.53 -3.21 -6.30
N HIS A 31 -3.79 -3.17 -6.70
CA HIS A 31 -4.30 -3.71 -7.95
C HIS A 31 -4.72 -2.55 -8.85
N TYR A 32 -4.09 -2.47 -10.02
CA TYR A 32 -4.36 -1.48 -11.07
C TYR A 32 -5.16 -2.15 -12.20
N PRO A 33 -6.51 -2.08 -12.17
CA PRO A 33 -7.34 -2.77 -13.15
C PRO A 33 -7.16 -2.25 -14.58
N ARG A 34 -6.73 -1.00 -14.79
CA ARG A 34 -6.41 -0.44 -16.12
C ARG A 34 -5.38 -1.30 -16.86
N HIS A 35 -4.42 -1.84 -16.13
CA HIS A 35 -3.30 -2.60 -16.67
C HIS A 35 -3.31 -4.09 -16.27
N ALA A 36 -4.38 -4.55 -15.60
CA ALA A 36 -4.45 -5.88 -14.98
C ALA A 36 -3.21 -6.25 -14.14
N TRP A 37 -2.61 -5.24 -13.49
CA TRP A 37 -1.30 -5.36 -12.84
C TRP A 37 -1.42 -5.23 -11.33
N LYS A 38 -0.55 -5.95 -10.60
CA LYS A 38 -0.44 -5.87 -9.15
C LYS A 38 0.98 -5.48 -8.75
N LEU A 39 1.08 -4.54 -7.82
CA LEU A 39 2.33 -4.13 -7.22
C LEU A 39 2.25 -4.31 -5.70
N SER A 40 3.23 -5.00 -5.13
CA SER A 40 3.36 -5.14 -3.69
C SER A 40 4.58 -4.34 -3.21
N VAL A 41 4.38 -3.48 -2.22
CA VAL A 41 5.43 -2.65 -1.61
C VAL A 41 5.37 -2.70 -0.09
N PHE A 42 6.46 -2.33 0.56
CA PHE A 42 6.51 -2.20 2.01
C PHE A 42 7.43 -1.07 2.46
N PHE A 43 7.25 -0.63 3.70
CA PHE A 43 8.18 0.26 4.40
C PHE A 43 8.18 -0.02 5.90
N LEU A 44 9.18 0.53 6.60
CA LEU A 44 9.31 0.44 8.05
C LEU A 44 9.16 1.83 8.68
N ALA A 45 8.48 1.91 9.82
CA ALA A 45 8.36 3.13 10.60
C ALA A 45 8.65 2.87 12.08
N ALA A 46 9.26 3.86 12.75
CA ALA A 46 9.60 3.75 14.17
C ALA A 46 8.41 4.00 15.12
N SER A 47 7.32 4.60 14.62
CA SER A 47 6.10 4.84 15.39
C SER A 47 4.87 4.69 14.52
N PHE A 48 3.71 4.49 15.16
CA PHE A 48 2.44 4.36 14.45
C PHE A 48 2.08 5.62 13.67
N ASP A 49 2.24 6.82 14.24
CA ASP A 49 1.96 8.07 13.52
C ASP A 49 2.87 8.27 12.31
N ARG A 50 4.16 7.92 12.43
CA ARG A 50 5.06 7.92 11.27
C ARG A 50 4.64 6.88 10.23
N ALA A 51 4.13 5.73 10.67
CA ALA A 51 3.62 4.71 9.77
C ALA A 51 2.39 5.22 8.99
N MET A 52 1.44 5.89 9.66
CA MET A 52 0.24 6.41 9.03
C MET A 52 0.54 7.56 8.06
N LYS A 53 1.39 8.52 8.48
CA LYS A 53 1.82 9.60 7.59
C LYS A 53 2.52 9.05 6.34
N LYS A 54 3.42 8.07 6.52
CA LYS A 54 4.14 7.48 5.40
C LYS A 54 3.22 6.65 4.48
N LEU A 55 2.20 6.01 5.05
CA LEU A 55 1.20 5.29 4.28
C LEU A 55 0.40 6.25 3.40
N GLU A 56 -0.06 7.38 3.93
CA GLU A 56 -0.75 8.42 3.16
C GLU A 56 0.10 8.94 1.99
N GLU A 57 1.34 9.36 2.27
CA GLU A 57 2.29 9.79 1.23
C GLU A 57 2.54 8.69 0.19
N GLY A 58 2.66 7.43 0.63
CA GLY A 58 2.87 6.28 -0.22
C GLY A 58 1.69 5.98 -1.12
N LEU A 59 0.45 6.04 -0.61
CA LEU A 59 -0.75 5.85 -1.42
C LEU A 59 -0.90 6.96 -2.46
N ASP A 60 -0.65 8.22 -2.09
CA ASP A 60 -0.71 9.34 -3.04
C ASP A 60 0.36 9.21 -4.14
N PHE A 61 1.59 8.80 -3.78
CA PHE A 61 2.63 8.50 -4.75
C PHE A 61 2.23 7.38 -5.72
N LEU A 62 1.80 6.23 -5.19
CA LEU A 62 1.41 5.07 -5.99
C LEU A 62 0.30 5.43 -6.98
N GLN A 63 -0.70 6.16 -6.50
CA GLN A 63 -1.85 6.62 -7.27
C GLN A 63 -1.44 7.61 -8.39
N ARG A 64 -0.55 8.55 -8.11
CA ARG A 64 -0.09 9.55 -9.11
C ARG A 64 0.87 8.98 -10.14
N GLN A 65 1.59 7.92 -9.80
CA GLN A 65 2.64 7.36 -10.64
C GLN A 65 2.24 6.03 -11.29
N GLU A 66 0.95 5.67 -11.30
CA GLU A 66 0.44 4.40 -11.86
C GLU A 66 1.04 4.08 -13.24
N GLU A 67 0.93 4.99 -14.21
CA GLU A 67 1.41 4.77 -15.58
C GLU A 67 2.92 4.53 -15.64
N LYS A 68 3.71 5.32 -14.88
CA LYS A 68 5.16 5.13 -14.81
C LYS A 68 5.51 3.81 -14.14
N LEU A 69 4.88 3.50 -13.01
CA LEU A 69 5.10 2.26 -12.27
C LEU A 69 4.78 1.05 -13.14
N TRP A 70 3.70 1.09 -13.92
CA TRP A 70 3.35 0.04 -14.87
C TRP A 70 4.38 -0.09 -15.99
N PHE A 71 4.75 1.02 -16.65
CA PHE A 71 5.75 1.02 -17.71
C PHE A 71 7.06 0.37 -17.27
N TRP A 72 7.57 0.73 -16.09
CA TRP A 72 8.82 0.16 -15.58
C TRP A 72 8.66 -1.24 -14.97
N GLY A 73 7.47 -1.56 -14.43
CA GLY A 73 7.21 -2.82 -13.74
C GLY A 73 6.83 -3.98 -14.65
N VAL A 74 6.32 -3.71 -15.86
CA VAL A 74 5.81 -4.72 -16.79
C VAL A 74 6.49 -4.64 -18.16
N ASP A 75 6.68 -3.44 -18.72
CA ASP A 75 7.19 -3.25 -20.10
C ASP A 75 8.71 -3.42 -20.21
N ARG A 76 9.43 -3.31 -19.08
CA ARG A 76 10.90 -3.49 -19.01
C ARG A 76 11.32 -4.40 -17.86
N ALA A 77 10.86 -5.65 -17.88
CA ALA A 77 11.16 -6.64 -16.84
C ALA A 77 12.67 -6.85 -16.57
N GLU A 78 13.56 -6.48 -17.49
CA GLU A 78 15.02 -6.51 -17.30
C GLU A 78 15.57 -5.32 -16.48
N ASP A 79 14.80 -4.23 -16.33
CA ASP A 79 15.17 -2.98 -15.63
C ASP A 79 14.48 -2.80 -14.27
N MET A 80 14.23 -3.91 -13.54
CA MET A 80 13.63 -3.83 -12.19
C MET A 80 14.42 -2.93 -11.22
N GLY A 81 15.69 -2.62 -11.50
CA GLY A 81 16.51 -1.67 -10.75
C GLY A 81 15.97 -0.23 -10.76
N PHE A 82 15.43 0.25 -11.89
CA PHE A 82 14.89 1.61 -11.98
C PHE A 82 13.59 1.75 -11.19
N SER A 83 12.71 0.74 -11.23
CA SER A 83 11.50 0.70 -10.41
C SER A 83 11.80 0.71 -8.91
N ALA A 84 12.91 0.08 -8.49
CA ALA A 84 13.32 0.04 -7.09
C ALA A 84 13.86 1.39 -6.59
N GLU A 85 14.68 2.08 -7.38
CA GLU A 85 15.15 3.43 -7.03
C GLU A 85 14.01 4.45 -7.07
N PHE A 86 13.08 4.34 -8.01
CA PHE A 86 11.90 5.20 -8.07
C PHE A 86 10.98 5.02 -6.84
N LEU A 87 10.77 3.79 -6.39
CA LEU A 87 10.04 3.53 -5.14
C LEU A 87 10.78 4.07 -3.91
N LYS A 88 12.11 4.03 -3.91
CA LYS A 88 12.96 4.51 -2.81
C LYS A 88 12.90 6.03 -2.63
N GLU A 89 12.68 6.80 -3.69
CA GLU A 89 12.38 8.25 -3.59
C GLU A 89 11.14 8.50 -2.71
N ALA A 90 10.13 7.62 -2.82
CA ALA A 90 8.95 7.62 -1.96
C ALA A 90 9.18 6.90 -0.62
N GLY A 91 10.38 6.40 -0.34
CA GLY A 91 10.69 5.60 0.86
C GLY A 91 10.00 4.24 0.89
N LEU A 92 9.56 3.73 -0.27
CA LEU A 92 8.94 2.42 -0.45
C LEU A 92 9.97 1.42 -0.98
N LYS A 93 9.72 0.14 -0.73
CA LYS A 93 10.51 -0.96 -1.27
C LYS A 93 9.60 -1.99 -1.90
N LEU A 94 10.07 -2.67 -2.95
CA LEU A 94 9.35 -3.82 -3.51
C LEU A 94 9.19 -4.91 -2.46
N ASP A 95 7.97 -5.40 -2.32
CA ASP A 95 7.65 -6.52 -1.45
C ASP A 95 7.66 -7.82 -2.26
N ARG A 96 8.76 -8.57 -2.13
CA ARG A 96 8.98 -9.85 -2.82
C ARG A 96 8.46 -11.06 -2.05
N ARG A 97 7.81 -10.87 -0.89
CA ARG A 97 7.22 -11.97 -0.13
C ARG A 97 6.02 -12.52 -0.88
N THR A 98 5.95 -13.84 -1.01
CA THR A 98 4.91 -14.54 -1.78
C THR A 98 3.51 -14.34 -1.20
N GLU A 99 3.41 -14.25 0.13
CA GLU A 99 2.12 -14.13 0.83
C GLU A 99 1.90 -12.71 1.34
N PHE A 100 0.66 -12.21 1.19
CA PHE A 100 0.21 -10.96 1.79
C PHE A 100 -0.57 -11.24 3.09
N PRO A 101 -0.45 -10.43 4.15
CA PRO A 101 -1.07 -10.75 5.43
C PRO A 101 -2.59 -10.81 5.33
N ARG A 102 -3.18 -11.78 6.05
CA ARG A 102 -4.63 -11.99 6.06
C ARG A 102 -5.36 -10.81 6.70
N LYS A 103 -4.83 -10.29 7.81
CA LYS A 103 -5.34 -9.08 8.48
C LYS A 103 -4.90 -7.84 7.70
N SER A 104 -5.86 -7.18 7.08
CA SER A 104 -5.61 -6.03 6.22
C SER A 104 -6.83 -5.15 6.10
N THR A 105 -6.63 -3.85 5.91
CA THR A 105 -7.69 -2.92 5.55
C THR A 105 -7.58 -2.57 4.07
N SER A 106 -8.71 -2.44 3.37
CA SER A 106 -8.73 -2.14 1.94
C SER A 106 -9.40 -0.81 1.63
N VAL A 107 -8.93 -0.15 0.58
CA VAL A 107 -9.50 1.08 0.04
C VAL A 107 -9.48 1.03 -1.48
N SER A 108 -10.61 1.39 -2.09
CA SER A 108 -10.74 1.56 -3.53
C SER A 108 -10.73 3.04 -3.89
N LEU A 109 -9.91 3.48 -4.85
CA LEU A 109 -9.78 4.88 -5.27
C LEU A 109 -9.97 4.99 -6.77
N ALA A 110 -10.62 6.06 -7.24
CA ALA A 110 -10.66 6.32 -8.69
C ALA A 110 -9.25 6.71 -9.17
N PRO A 111 -8.73 6.18 -10.28
CA PRO A 111 -7.43 6.51 -10.87
C PRO A 111 -7.24 8.01 -11.02
N GLU A 112 -5.98 8.46 -10.98
CA GLU A 112 -5.56 9.86 -11.20
C GLU A 112 -6.06 10.89 -10.17
N ARG A 113 -7.00 10.53 -9.29
CA ARG A 113 -7.40 11.37 -8.15
C ARG A 113 -6.38 11.23 -7.02
N GLN A 114 -6.03 12.35 -6.39
CA GLN A 114 -5.30 12.33 -5.11
C GLN A 114 -6.09 11.54 -4.08
N VAL A 115 -5.37 10.90 -3.15
CA VAL A 115 -6.00 10.13 -2.07
C VAL A 115 -6.74 11.11 -1.15
N PRO A 116 -8.09 11.09 -1.09
CA PRO A 116 -8.80 12.05 -0.26
C PRO A 116 -8.61 11.71 1.23
N ALA A 117 -8.34 12.72 2.05
CA ALA A 117 -8.10 12.54 3.49
C ALA A 117 -9.23 11.77 4.22
N PHE A 118 -10.49 11.96 3.81
CA PHE A 118 -11.63 11.26 4.42
C PHE A 118 -11.57 9.74 4.23
N VAL A 119 -10.88 9.26 3.19
CA VAL A 119 -10.73 7.83 2.91
C VAL A 119 -9.69 7.19 3.83
N LEU A 120 -8.74 7.98 4.34
CA LEU A 120 -7.68 7.51 5.22
C LEU A 120 -8.16 7.25 6.64
N GLY A 121 -9.27 7.88 7.07
CA GLY A 121 -9.82 7.71 8.42
C GLY A 121 -10.20 6.26 8.75
N PRO A 122 -11.06 5.60 7.97
CA PRO A 122 -11.37 4.18 8.15
C PRO A 122 -10.13 3.27 8.07
N MET A 123 -9.22 3.56 7.14
CA MET A 123 -7.99 2.79 6.99
C MET A 123 -7.10 2.88 8.24
N ARG A 124 -6.88 4.09 8.76
CA ARG A 124 -6.12 4.32 9.99
C ARG A 124 -6.72 3.56 11.17
N ARG A 125 -8.05 3.56 11.33
CA ARG A 125 -8.73 2.82 12.40
C ARG A 125 -8.54 1.30 12.28
N GLY A 126 -8.78 0.72 11.11
CA GLY A 126 -8.61 -0.73 10.91
C GLY A 126 -7.16 -1.20 11.09
N LEU A 127 -6.19 -0.35 10.75
CA LEU A 127 -4.77 -0.61 11.01
C LEU A 127 -4.41 -0.48 12.50
N ALA A 128 -4.99 0.47 13.23
CA ALA A 128 -4.81 0.60 14.68
C ALA A 128 -5.35 -0.64 15.42
N GLU A 129 -6.58 -1.05 15.11
CA GLU A 129 -7.22 -2.24 15.69
C GLU A 129 -6.38 -3.51 15.46
N SER A 130 -5.78 -3.64 14.27
CA SER A 130 -4.92 -4.77 13.93
C SER A 130 -3.66 -4.87 14.81
N VAL A 131 -3.10 -3.72 15.21
CA VAL A 131 -1.94 -3.66 16.13
C VAL A 131 -2.36 -3.94 17.57
N GLU A 132 -3.49 -3.40 18.01
CA GLU A 132 -3.99 -3.60 19.38
C GLU A 132 -4.28 -5.08 19.65
N VAL A 133 -4.98 -5.75 18.73
CA VAL A 133 -5.25 -7.20 18.86
C VAL A 133 -3.95 -8.00 18.92
N ALA A 134 -2.92 -7.64 18.14
CA ALA A 134 -1.64 -8.34 18.17
C ALA A 134 -0.93 -8.20 19.54
N ARG A 135 -1.04 -7.04 20.19
CA ARG A 135 -0.50 -6.80 21.54
C ARG A 135 -1.26 -7.58 22.61
N SER A 136 -2.58 -7.66 22.51
CA SER A 136 -3.38 -8.44 23.46
C SER A 136 -3.06 -9.93 23.41
N VAL A 137 -2.79 -10.48 22.21
CA VAL A 137 -2.39 -11.89 22.06
C VAL A 137 -0.99 -12.14 22.63
N THR A 138 -0.05 -11.20 22.53
CA THR A 138 1.32 -11.37 23.03
C THR A 138 1.47 -11.13 24.54
N ALA A 139 0.53 -10.44 25.18
CA ALA A 139 0.54 -10.19 26.63
C ALA A 139 -0.26 -11.23 27.45
N GLY A 140 -0.88 -12.22 26.79
CA GLY A 140 -1.78 -13.21 27.39
C GLY A 140 -1.21 -14.62 27.56
N ASP A 141 0.08 -14.83 27.25
CA ASP A 141 0.85 -16.05 27.56
C ASP A 141 1.78 -15.81 28.77
#